data_AF-A0A0P0NWQ2-F1
#
_entry.id   AF-A0A0P0NWQ2-F1
#
_cell.length_a   1.000
_cell.length_b   1.000
_cell.length_c   1.000
_cell.angle_alpha   90.00
_cell.angle_beta   90.00
_cell.angle_gamma   90.00
#
_symmetry.space_group_name_H-M   'P 1'
#
loop_
_entity.id
_entity.type
_entity.pdbx_description
1 polymer ?
#
loop_
_entity_poly.entity_id
_entity_poly.type
_entity_poly.pdbx_seq_one_letter_code
_entity_poly.pdbx_strand_id
1 'polypeptide(L)'
;MLKPFTSHPEAVGETYGEHLTVAWSFGFTLLGAGLACLVHGLLPFAFERTGSNTVRRLNERLSRRCALADKTRGLDAAPVQG
;
A
#
# COMPACT_ATOMS: atom_id res chain seq x y z
N MET A 1 16.65 -5.71 -20.59
CA MET A 1 15.28 -6.16 -20.22
C MET A 1 15.04 -5.85 -18.74
N LEU A 2 14.43 -4.69 -18.43
CA LEU A 2 14.04 -4.28 -17.06
C LEU A 2 12.66 -3.56 -17.11
N LYS A 3 11.80 -3.93 -18.05
CA LYS A 3 10.55 -3.21 -18.34
C LYS A 3 9.41 -3.32 -17.30
N PRO A 4 9.31 -4.30 -16.38
CA PRO A 4 8.25 -4.26 -15.37
C PRO A 4 8.52 -3.19 -14.29
N PHE A 5 9.77 -2.76 -14.11
CA PHE A 5 10.15 -1.75 -13.13
C PHE A 5 10.01 -0.30 -13.63
N THR A 6 9.91 -0.09 -14.95
CA THR A 6 9.85 1.24 -15.56
C THR A 6 8.49 1.56 -16.20
N SER A 7 7.68 0.56 -16.54
CA SER A 7 6.37 0.80 -17.17
C SER A 7 5.20 1.02 -16.21
N HIS A 8 5.39 0.78 -14.90
CA HIS A 8 4.39 1.10 -13.87
C HIS A 8 4.62 2.45 -13.13
N PRO A 9 5.85 2.94 -12.90
CA PRO A 9 6.08 4.25 -12.28
C PRO A 9 5.60 5.44 -13.12
N GLU A 10 5.70 5.37 -14.45
CA GLU A 10 5.24 6.44 -15.34
C GLU A 10 3.72 6.64 -15.33
N ALA A 11 2.94 5.62 -14.93
CA ALA A 11 1.48 5.70 -14.86
C ALA A 11 0.95 6.43 -13.60
N VAL A 12 1.84 6.84 -12.66
CA VAL A 12 1.43 7.50 -11.41
C VAL A 12 2.26 8.76 -11.06
N GLY A 13 3.33 9.05 -11.82
CA GLY A 13 4.15 10.26 -11.60
C GLY A 13 5.04 10.23 -10.36
N GLU A 14 5.22 9.08 -9.71
CA GLU A 14 6.14 8.89 -8.57
C GLU A 14 7.51 8.40 -9.07
N THR A 15 8.59 8.94 -8.50
CA THR A 15 9.94 8.40 -8.71
C THR A 15 10.05 7.01 -8.07
N TYR A 16 10.92 6.14 -8.60
CA TYR A 16 11.13 4.80 -8.05
C TYR A 16 11.43 4.81 -6.53
N GLY A 17 12.15 5.84 -6.06
CA GLY A 17 12.45 6.04 -4.64
C GLY A 17 11.22 6.34 -3.78
N GLU A 18 10.26 7.10 -4.29
CA GLU A 18 8.98 7.35 -3.60
C GLU A 18 8.16 6.08 -3.50
N HIS A 19 8.05 5.33 -4.61
CA HIS A 19 7.32 4.07 -4.62
C HIS A 19 7.96 3.02 -3.69
N LEU A 20 9.29 2.93 -3.68
CA LEU A 20 10.04 2.07 -2.78
C LEU A 20 9.79 2.43 -1.32
N THR A 21 9.88 3.73 -0.97
CA THR A 21 9.66 4.21 0.40
C THR A 21 8.25 3.90 0.89
N VAL A 22 7.24 4.11 0.03
CA VAL A 22 5.86 3.74 0.33
C VAL A 22 5.75 2.24 0.55
N ALA A 23 6.21 1.42 -0.39
CA ALA A 23 6.13 -0.04 -0.30
C ALA A 23 6.79 -0.57 0.99
N TRP A 24 7.99 -0.07 1.32
CA TRP A 24 8.72 -0.42 2.54
C TRP A 24 7.99 0.05 3.82
N SER A 25 7.39 1.24 3.81
CA SER A 25 6.56 1.72 4.93
C SER A 25 5.38 0.79 5.21
N PHE A 26 4.70 0.32 4.16
CA PHE A 26 3.62 -0.67 4.29
C PHE A 26 4.16 -2.00 4.83
N GLY A 27 5.26 -2.50 4.28
CA GLY A 27 5.89 -3.76 4.68
C GLY A 27 6.28 -3.80 6.15
N PHE A 28 7.01 -2.80 6.65
CA PHE A 28 7.39 -2.75 8.07
C PHE A 28 6.18 -2.62 9.00
N THR A 29 5.16 -1.86 8.60
CA THR A 29 3.94 -1.73 9.41
C THR A 29 3.17 -3.07 9.47
N LEU A 30 3.13 -3.83 8.38
CA LEU A 30 2.55 -5.18 8.32
C LEU A 30 3.32 -6.17 9.18
N LEU A 31 4.66 -6.13 9.14
CA LEU A 31 5.51 -6.95 10.00
C LEU A 31 5.27 -6.65 11.49
N GLY A 32 5.19 -5.38 11.86
CA GLY A 32 4.85 -4.97 13.23
C GLY A 32 3.46 -5.43 13.66
N ALA A 33 2.46 -5.32 12.78
CA ALA A 33 1.10 -5.81 13.04
C ALA A 33 1.07 -7.34 13.20
N GLY A 34 1.79 -8.06 12.34
CA GLY A 34 1.93 -9.52 12.41
C GLY A 34 2.61 -9.96 13.70
N LEU A 35 3.70 -9.31 14.09
CA LEU A 35 4.36 -9.58 15.37
C LEU A 35 3.44 -9.30 16.56
N ALA A 36 2.68 -8.21 16.54
CA ALA A 36 1.69 -7.90 17.57
C ALA A 36 0.60 -8.99 17.65
N CYS A 37 0.12 -9.52 16.52
CA CYS A 37 -0.81 -10.64 16.49
C CYS A 37 -0.20 -11.94 17.04
N LEU A 38 1.07 -12.24 16.73
CA LEU A 38 1.78 -13.40 17.27
C LEU A 38 1.94 -13.31 18.80
N VAL A 39 2.34 -12.13 19.29
CA VAL A 39 2.44 -11.89 20.74
C VAL A 39 1.06 -11.97 21.39
N HIS A 40 0.01 -11.44 20.77
CA HIS A 40 -1.37 -11.57 21.26
C HIS A 40 -1.82 -13.03 21.31
N GLY A 41 -1.48 -13.85 20.31
CA GLY A 41 -1.77 -15.28 20.31
C GLY A 41 -1.10 -16.04 21.46
N LEU A 42 0.07 -15.58 21.92
CA LEU A 42 0.77 -16.13 23.08
C LEU A 42 0.29 -15.54 24.41
N LEU A 43 -0.02 -14.25 24.42
CA LEU A 43 -0.47 -13.47 25.57
C LEU A 43 -1.77 -12.75 25.19
N PRO A 44 -2.95 -13.37 25.42
CA PRO A 44 -4.24 -12.86 24.93
C PRO A 44 -4.64 -11.50 25.51
N PHE A 45 -3.95 -11.01 26.53
CA PHE A 45 -4.14 -9.67 27.11
C PHE A 45 -3.23 -8.59 26.51
N ALA A 46 -2.19 -8.97 25.75
CA ALA A 46 -1.29 -8.03 25.10
C ALA A 46 -1.80 -7.72 23.68
N PHE A 47 -1.76 -6.45 23.27
CA PHE A 47 -2.04 -6.02 21.88
C PHE A 47 -3.42 -6.37 21.30
N GLU A 48 -4.44 -6.61 22.15
CA GLU A 48 -5.80 -7.05 21.76
C GLU A 48 -6.38 -6.29 20.55
N ARG A 49 -6.21 -4.96 20.52
CA ARG A 49 -6.70 -4.13 19.41
C ARG A 49 -5.62 -3.64 18.47
N THR A 50 -4.35 -3.81 18.82
CA THR A 50 -3.24 -3.21 18.08
C THR A 50 -3.02 -3.89 16.75
N GLY A 51 -3.06 -5.22 16.70
CA GLY A 51 -2.91 -5.99 15.45
C GLY A 51 -4.03 -5.66 14.45
N SER A 52 -5.27 -5.90 14.85
CA SER A 52 -6.46 -5.68 14.02
C SER A 52 -6.63 -4.23 13.57
N ASN A 53 -6.41 -3.24 14.46
CA ASN A 53 -6.49 -1.83 14.07
C ASN A 53 -5.40 -1.42 13.08
N THR A 54 -4.19 -1.99 13.21
CA THR A 54 -3.09 -1.68 12.29
C THR A 54 -3.35 -2.26 10.91
N VAL A 55 -3.81 -3.50 10.83
CA VAL A 55 -4.20 -4.12 9.55
C VAL A 55 -5.35 -3.36 8.90
N ARG A 56 -6.38 -2.97 9.67
CA ARG A 56 -7.50 -2.16 9.16
C ARG A 56 -7.02 -0.82 8.60
N ARG A 57 -6.14 -0.12 9.32
CA ARG A 57 -5.57 1.16 8.87
C ARG A 57 -4.72 1.00 7.60
N LEU A 58 -3.96 -0.10 7.48
CA LEU A 58 -3.21 -0.41 6.27
C LEU A 58 -4.13 -0.72 5.08
N ASN A 59 -5.18 -1.51 5.32
CA ASN A 59 -6.16 -1.84 4.28
C ASN A 59 -6.84 -0.58 3.73
N GLU A 60 -7.30 0.33 4.60
CA GLU A 60 -7.90 1.59 4.16
C GLU A 60 -6.92 2.47 3.37
N ARG A 61 -5.64 2.51 3.76
CA ARG A 61 -4.60 3.21 3.00
C ARG A 61 -4.39 2.58 1.62
N LEU A 62 -4.36 1.26 1.54
CA LEU A 62 -4.22 0.53 0.28
C LEU A 62 -5.41 0.78 -0.65
N SER A 63 -6.65 0.64 -0.15
CA SER A 63 -7.86 0.88 -0.94
C SER A 63 -7.91 2.31 -1.50
N ARG A 64 -7.51 3.31 -0.72
CA ARG A 64 -7.38 4.70 -1.19
C ARG A 64 -6.36 4.84 -2.32
N ARG A 65 -5.20 4.17 -2.21
CA ARG A 65 -4.18 4.19 -3.27
C ARG A 65 -4.65 3.47 -4.54
N CYS A 66 -5.35 2.33 -4.43
CA CYS A 66 -5.95 1.66 -5.58
C CYS A 66 -6.98 2.56 -6.28
N ALA A 67 -7.88 3.19 -5.51
CA ALA A 67 -8.88 4.10 -6.07
C ALA A 67 -8.25 5.31 -6.81
N LEU A 68 -7.13 5.83 -6.30
CA LEU A 68 -6.37 6.88 -6.99
C LEU A 68 -5.73 6.36 -8.29
N ALA A 69 -5.13 5.18 -8.27
CA ALA A 69 -4.54 4.57 -9.47
C ALA A 69 -5.60 4.29 -10.55
N ASP A 70 -6.78 3.81 -10.16
CA ASP A 70 -7.91 3.61 -11.08
C ASP A 70 -8.42 4.94 -11.66
N LYS A 71 -8.49 5.99 -10.84
CA LYS A 71 -8.85 7.34 -11.31
C LYS A 71 -7.85 7.87 -12.34
N THR A 72 -6.56 7.69 -12.12
CA THR A 72 -5.50 8.10 -13.07
C THR A 72 -5.64 7.35 -14.39
N ARG A 73 -5.81 6.03 -14.36
CA ARG A 73 -6.05 5.21 -15.57
C ARG A 73 -7.31 5.63 -16.34
N GLY A 74 -8.35 6.07 -15.63
CA GLY A 74 -9.58 6.59 -16.25
C GLY A 74 -9.40 7.95 -16.93
N LEU A 75 -8.50 8.80 -16.42
CA LEU A 75 -8.13 10.08 -17.06
C LEU A 75 -7.33 9.84 -18.35
N ASP A 76 -6.44 8.84 -18.36
CA ASP A 76 -5.64 8.49 -19.54
C ASP A 76 -6.45 7.81 -20.65
N ALA A 77 -7.63 7.26 -20.31
CA ALA A 77 -8.53 6.60 -21.27
C ALA A 77 -9.56 7.54 -21.90
N ALA A 78 -9.66 8.80 -21.45
CA ALA A 78 -10.55 9.78 -22.06
C ALA A 78 -9.97 10.24 -23.41
N PRO A 79 -10.74 10.19 -24.52
CA PRO A 79 -10.23 10.64 -25.81
C PRO A 79 -9.89 12.13 -25.72
N VAL A 80 -8.64 12.48 -26.04
CA VAL A 80 -8.22 13.86 -26.30
C VAL A 80 -9.08 14.37 -27.44
N GLN A 81 -10.10 15.17 -27.11
CA GLN A 81 -10.86 15.94 -28.09
C GLN A 81 -9.91 17.03 -28.62
N GLY A 82 -9.30 16.75 -29.76
CA GLY A 82 -8.61 17.72 -30.60
C GLY A 82 -9.59 18.46 -31.50
#